data_AF-A0A959ME94-F1
#
_entry.id   AF-A0A959ME94-F1
#
_cell.length_a   1.000
_cell.length_b   1.000
_cell.length_c   1.000
_cell.angle_alpha   90.00
_cell.angle_beta   90.00
_cell.angle_gamma   90.00
#
_symmetry.space_group_name_H-M   'P 1'
#
loop_
_entity.id
_entity.type
_entity.pdbx_description
1 polymer ?
#
loop_
_entity_poly.entity_id
_entity_poly.type
_entity_poly.pdbx_seq_one_letter_code
_entity_poly.pdbx_strand_id
1 'polypeptide(L)' 'MRLIILAVLFSSTFNAIGQSPLKLVDQLLDSIFSKDQPGIAVAIVKDGKTIFSNGYGIANIITKTKLT' A
#
# COMPACT_ATOMS: atom_id res chain seq x y z
N MET A 1 -1.26 41.86 -14.50
CA MET A 1 -2.10 40.65 -14.71
C MET A 1 -1.41 39.53 -15.50
N ARG A 2 -0.71 39.80 -16.62
CA ARG A 2 -0.03 38.77 -17.43
C ARG A 2 1.01 37.92 -16.67
N LEU A 3 1.80 38.52 -15.77
CA LEU A 3 2.83 37.82 -14.98
C LEU A 3 2.27 36.93 -13.85
N ILE A 4 1.12 37.29 -13.28
CA ILE A 4 0.49 36.55 -12.17
C ILE A 4 -0.14 35.24 -12.69
N ILE A 5 -0.72 35.27 -13.90
CA ILE A 5 -1.31 34.09 -14.54
C ILE A 5 -0.24 33.03 -14.84
N LEU A 6 0.96 33.45 -15.25
CA LEU A 6 2.06 32.54 -15.54
C LEU A 6 2.64 31.87 -14.28
N ALA A 7 2.63 32.57 -13.15
CA ALA A 7 3.08 32.03 -11.86
C ALA A 7 2.11 30.97 -11.29
N VAL A 8 0.80 31.14 -11.49
CA VAL A 8 -0.22 30.17 -11.05
C VAL A 8 -0.16 28.87 -11.87
N LEU A 9 0.18 28.95 -13.16
CA LEU A 9 0.35 27.79 -14.04
C LEU A 9 1.62 26.97 -13.74
N PHE A 10 2.62 27.55 -13.08
CA PHE A 10 3.87 26.86 -12.74
C PHE A 10 3.76 26.03 -11.45
N SER A 11 2.82 26.36 -10.57
CA SER A 11 2.63 25.68 -9.26
C SER A 11 1.85 24.37 -9.33
N SER A 12 1.22 24.05 -10.46
CA SER A 12 0.38 22.86 -10.62
C SER A 12 1.13 21.56 -10.95
N THR A 13 2.45 21.61 -11.15
CA THR A 13 3.25 20.43 -11.58
C THR A 13 3.88 19.63 -10.43
N PHE A 14 3.62 19.97 -9.17
CA PHE A 14 4.34 19.38 -8.01
C PHE A 14 3.68 18.15 -7.35
N ASN A 15 2.84 17.39 -8.06
CA ASN A 15 2.21 16.16 -7.53
C ASN A 15 2.55 14.93 -8.36
N ALA A 16 3.83 14.59 -8.45
CA ALA A 16 4.26 13.31 -9.03
C ALA A 16 5.37 12.68 -8.18
N ILE A 17 5.07 12.37 -6.92
CA ILE A 17 5.96 11.61 -6.05
C ILE A 17 5.21 10.37 -5.53
N GLY A 18 5.63 9.20 -6.02
CA GLY A 18 5.67 7.96 -5.22
C GLY A 18 4.49 6.99 -5.32
N GLN A 19 4.46 6.16 -6.37
CA GLN A 19 3.95 4.79 -6.15
C GLN A 19 4.95 4.10 -5.21
N SER A 20 4.65 4.09 -3.91
CA SER A 20 5.47 3.38 -2.92
C SER A 20 5.57 1.91 -3.34
N PRO A 21 6.77 1.31 -3.48
CA PRO A 21 6.93 -0.10 -3.81
C PRO A 21 6.13 -1.03 -2.89
N LEU A 22 5.89 -0.60 -1.65
CA LEU A 22 5.06 -1.31 -0.67
C LEU A 22 3.58 -1.44 -1.10
N LYS A 23 3.07 -0.47 -1.85
CA LYS A 23 1.70 -0.52 -2.38
C LYS A 23 1.56 -1.61 -3.44
N LEU A 24 2.59 -1.80 -4.27
CA LEU A 24 2.62 -2.90 -5.24
C LEU A 24 2.66 -4.25 -4.53
N VAL A 25 3.47 -4.38 -3.46
CA VAL A 25 3.51 -5.58 -2.62
C VAL A 25 2.14 -5.88 -2.04
N ASP A 26 1.47 -4.86 -1.48
CA ASP A 26 0.14 -5.02 -0.90
C ASP A 26 -0.90 -5.49 -1.93
N GLN A 27 -0.91 -4.87 -3.10
CA GLN A 27 -1.83 -5.25 -4.19
C GLN A 27 -1.55 -6.65 -4.72
N LEU A 28 -0.28 -7.04 -4.84
CA LEU A 28 0.09 -8.38 -5.29
C LEU A 28 -0.39 -9.43 -4.27
N LEU A 29 -0.12 -9.22 -2.99
CA LEU A 29 -0.51 -10.17 -1.94
C LEU A 29 -2.03 -10.26 -1.80
N ASP A 30 -2.77 -9.15 -1.87
CA ASP A 30 -4.24 -9.16 -1.85
C ASP A 30 -4.83 -9.88 -3.08
N SER A 31 -4.13 -9.87 -4.23
CA SER A 31 -4.56 -10.61 -5.42
C SER A 31 -4.31 -12.13 -5.33
N ILE A 32 -3.28 -12.55 -4.59
CA ILE A 32 -2.91 -13.96 -4.42
C ILE A 32 -3.76 -14.60 -3.31
N PHE A 33 -3.97 -13.88 -2.21
CA PHE A 33 -4.66 -14.38 -1.02
C PHE A 33 -6.07 -13.84 -0.94
N SER A 34 -7.04 -14.65 -1.37
CA SER A 34 -8.45 -14.33 -1.26
C SER A 34 -8.88 -14.14 0.20
N LYS A 35 -9.79 -13.18 0.43
CA LYS A 35 -10.23 -12.79 1.78
C LYS A 35 -10.93 -13.88 2.58
N ASP A 36 -11.43 -14.93 1.94
CA ASP A 36 -12.14 -16.04 2.59
C ASP A 36 -11.34 -17.34 2.67
N GLN A 37 -10.07 -17.31 2.25
CA GLN A 37 -9.16 -18.45 2.21
C GLN A 37 -8.05 -18.31 3.27
N PRO A 38 -7.45 -19.44 3.70
CA PRO A 38 -6.29 -19.41 4.59
C PRO A 38 -5.23 -18.42 4.14
N GLY A 39 -4.74 -17.66 5.11
CA GLY A 39 -3.95 -16.47 4.87
C GLY A 39 -2.46 -16.56 5.19
N ILE A 40 -1.74 -15.47 4.92
CA ILE A 40 -0.36 -15.24 5.38
C ILE A 40 -0.18 -13.85 5.97
N ALA A 41 0.73 -13.73 6.95
CA ALA A 41 1.19 -12.46 7.48
C ALA A 41 2.61 -12.18 6.95
N VAL A 42 2.85 -10.94 6.49
CA VAL A 42 4.12 -10.54 5.88
C VAL A 42 4.63 -9.28 6.57
N ALA A 43 5.91 -9.31 6.95
CA ALA A 43 6.64 -8.14 7.42
C ALA A 43 7.88 -7.90 6.55
N ILE A 44 8.14 -6.63 6.20
CA ILE A 44 9.36 -6.22 5.50
C ILE A 44 10.16 -5.34 6.45
N VAL A 45 11.39 -5.76 6.74
CA VAL A 45 12.33 -5.03 7.60
C VAL A 45 13.46 -4.49 6.73
N LYS A 46 13.72 -3.18 6.86
CA LYS A 46 14.84 -2.50 6.21
C LYS A 46 15.58 -1.68 7.27
N ASP A 47 16.90 -1.83 7.32
CA ASP A 47 17.76 -1.12 8.27
C ASP A 47 17.32 -1.29 9.74
N GLY A 48 16.89 -2.50 10.09
CA GLY A 48 16.40 -2.84 11.44
C GLY A 48 14.99 -2.29 11.78
N LYS A 49 14.34 -1.59 10.85
CA LYS A 49 12.98 -1.06 11.04
C LYS A 49 11.97 -1.80 10.17
N THR A 50 10.85 -2.22 10.76
CA THR A 50 9.70 -2.71 10.00
C THR A 50 9.09 -1.58 9.19
N ILE A 51 9.20 -1.66 7.87
CA ILE A 51 8.66 -0.67 6.92
C ILE A 51 7.30 -1.10 6.34
N PHE A 52 6.92 -2.37 6.53
CA PHE A 52 5.65 -2.93 6.10
C PHE A 52 5.26 -4.11 6.98
N SER A 53 3.99 -4.21 7.34
CA SER A 53 3.42 -5.34 8.07
C SER A 53 1.95 -5.44 7.73
N ASN A 54 1.52 -6.56 7.16
CA ASN A 54 0.10 -6.79 6.86
C ASN A 54 -0.25 -8.29 6.86
N GLY A 55 -1.51 -8.59 7.14
CA GLY A 55 -2.11 -9.92 7.07
C GLY A 55 -3.10 -10.02 5.91
N TYR A 56 -3.02 -11.10 5.15
CA TYR A 56 -3.89 -11.40 4.01
C TYR A 56 -4.66 -12.69 4.26
N GLY A 57 -5.92 -12.77 3.83
CA GLY A 57 -6.79 -13.92 4.07
C GLY A 57 -7.29 -14.04 5.52
N ILE A 58 -7.64 -15.28 5.92
CA ILE A 58 -8.18 -15.60 7.24
C ILE A 58 -7.26 -16.51 8.05
N ALA A 59 -7.23 -16.29 9.36
CA ALA A 59 -6.51 -17.09 10.34
C ALA A 59 -7.25 -18.40 10.66
N ASN A 60 -8.58 -18.44 10.47
CA ASN A 60 -9.40 -19.60 10.78
C ASN A 60 -10.56 -19.72 9.81
N ILE A 61 -10.66 -20.86 9.13
CA ILE A 61 -11.66 -21.14 8.09
C ILE A 61 -13.08 -21.32 8.63
N ILE A 62 -13.22 -21.73 9.90
CA ILE A 62 -14.51 -21.97 10.56
C ILE A 62 -15.06 -20.66 11.09
N THR A 63 -14.26 -19.91 11.86
CA THR A 63 -14.70 -18.64 12.46
C THR A 63 -14.60 -17.45 11.51
N LYS A 64 -13.98 -17.64 10.34
CA LYS A 64 -13.69 -16.59 9.35
C LYS A 64 -12.93 -15.39 9.93
N THR A 65 -12.14 -15.63 10.99
CA THR A 65 -11.37 -14.57 11.64
C THR A 65 -10.28 -14.08 10.71
N LYS A 66 -10.23 -12.76 10.47
CA LYS A 66 -9.22 -12.12 9.61
C LYS A 66 -7.82 -12.29 10.22
N LEU A 67 -6.82 -12.48 9.36
CA LEU A 67 -5.42 -12.46 9.75
C LEU A 67 -4.94 -10.99 9.89
N THR A 68 -4.18 -10.71 10.94
CA THR A 68 -3.63 -9.37 11.27
C THR A 68 -2.12 -9.36 11.23
#